data_AF-A0A0C3EMI1-F1
#
_entry.id   AF-A0A0C3EMI1-F1
#
_cell.length_a   1.000
_cell.length_b   1.000
_cell.length_c   1.000
_cell.angle_alpha   90.00
_cell.angle_beta   90.00
_cell.angle_gamma   90.00
#
_symmetry.space_group_name_H-M   'P 1'
#
loop_
_entity.id
_entity.type
_entity.pdbx_description
1 polymer ?
#
loop_
_entity_poly.entity_id
_entity_poly.type
_entity_poly.pdbx_seq_one_letter_code
_entity_poly.pdbx_strand_id
1 'polypeptide(L)'
;MPSPLCADCGHSVTCNTEVPISPAPKLLGSNQVAPTAQAPTIHRMVANTQRDISRLDLEINRLHETAHELRQKRDALQTFNTMHMALISPVHHMPPEILSEIFIQCQDTAPFIPTDWDGGVRLDKAPFLLGKICSRWRYVSLSTPKLW
;
A
#
# COMPACT_ATOMS: atom_id res chain seq x y z
N MET A 1 -13.11 -6.26 28.07
CA MET A 1 -13.38 -4.87 27.65
C MET A 1 -12.92 -4.75 26.20
N PRO A 2 -13.77 -4.33 25.26
CA PRO A 2 -13.39 -4.20 23.86
C PRO A 2 -12.52 -2.95 23.66
N SER A 3 -11.36 -3.13 23.04
CA SER A 3 -10.42 -2.05 22.74
C SER A 3 -11.04 -1.05 21.76
N PRO A 4 -10.91 0.27 21.98
CA PRO A 4 -11.39 1.27 21.03
C PRO A 4 -10.58 1.20 19.74
N LEU A 5 -11.24 1.32 18.59
CA LEU A 5 -10.59 1.33 17.27
C LEU A 5 -9.91 2.66 16.95
N CYS A 6 -10.36 3.74 17.58
CA CYS A 6 -9.73 5.05 17.47
C CYS A 6 -9.56 5.67 18.85
N ALA A 7 -8.32 6.00 19.21
CA ALA A 7 -7.97 6.61 20.49
C ALA A 7 -8.48 8.06 20.63
N ASP A 8 -8.68 8.75 19.51
CA ASP A 8 -9.05 10.18 19.49
C ASP A 8 -10.56 10.43 19.51
N CYS A 9 -11.37 9.54 18.92
CA CYS A 9 -12.83 9.68 18.90
C CYS A 9 -13.59 8.66 19.77
N GLY A 10 -12.88 7.69 20.39
CA GLY A 10 -13.47 6.70 21.30
C GLY A 10 -14.36 5.65 20.64
N HIS A 11 -14.38 5.58 19.31
CA HIS A 11 -15.25 4.66 18.58
C HIS A 11 -14.79 3.21 18.77
N SER A 12 -15.70 2.34 19.20
CA SER A 12 -15.46 0.90 19.42
C SER A 12 -16.44 0.11 18.57
N VAL A 13 -15.94 -0.77 17.69
CA VAL A 13 -16.79 -1.69 16.94
C VAL A 13 -16.94 -2.95 17.77
N THR A 14 -17.86 -2.90 18.73
CA THR A 14 -18.38 -4.11 19.35
C THR A 14 -19.54 -4.61 18.52
N CYS A 15 -19.26 -5.40 17.50
CA CYS A 15 -20.32 -6.16 16.85
C CYS A 15 -20.58 -7.43 17.69
N ASN A 16 -21.38 -7.30 18.74
CA ASN A 16 -21.91 -8.46 19.48
C ASN A 16 -23.16 -9.05 18.78
N THR A 17 -23.27 -8.90 17.46
CA THR A 17 -24.42 -9.43 16.72
C THR A 17 -24.21 -10.93 16.55
N GLU A 18 -24.84 -11.73 17.42
CA GLU A 18 -24.83 -13.19 17.30
C GLU A 18 -25.71 -13.64 16.14
N VAL A 19 -25.27 -14.68 15.42
CA VAL A 19 -26.06 -15.28 14.34
C VAL A 19 -27.25 -16.02 14.96
N PRO A 20 -28.50 -15.64 14.66
CA PRO A 20 -29.66 -16.26 15.27
C PRO A 20 -29.82 -17.72 14.82
N ILE A 21 -30.16 -18.60 15.76
CA ILE A 21 -30.46 -20.00 15.48
C ILE A 21 -31.84 -20.10 14.81
N SER A 22 -31.93 -20.82 13.70
CA SER A 22 -33.19 -20.99 12.98
C SER A 22 -34.23 -21.73 13.82
N PRO A 23 -35.50 -21.27 13.85
CA PRO A 23 -36.60 -21.98 14.50
C PRO A 23 -37.02 -23.24 13.73
N ALA A 24 -36.57 -23.40 12.49
CA ALA A 24 -36.91 -24.52 11.62
C ALA A 24 -35.67 -25.06 10.87
N PRO A 25 -34.65 -25.59 11.56
CA PRO A 25 -33.38 -25.97 10.95
C PRO A 25 -33.52 -27.09 9.91
N LYS A 26 -34.49 -28.00 10.10
CA LYS A 26 -34.78 -29.11 9.18
C LYS A 26 -35.39 -28.68 7.84
N LEU A 27 -35.92 -27.46 7.77
CA LEU A 27 -36.52 -26.91 6.55
C LEU A 27 -35.51 -26.14 5.70
N LEU A 28 -34.36 -25.76 6.26
CA LEU A 28 -33.31 -25.06 5.53
C LEU A 28 -32.73 -25.98 4.45
N GLY A 29 -32.75 -25.52 3.19
CA GLY A 29 -32.28 -26.30 2.04
C GLY A 29 -33.25 -27.37 1.53
N SER A 30 -34.46 -27.46 2.09
CA SER A 30 -35.54 -28.34 1.62
C SER A 30 -36.57 -27.54 0.80
N ASN A 31 -37.21 -28.16 -0.19
CA ASN A 31 -38.32 -27.55 -0.96
C ASN A 31 -39.66 -27.56 -0.17
N GLN A 32 -39.62 -27.73 1.14
CA GLN A 32 -40.79 -27.79 2.01
C GLN A 32 -41.15 -26.41 2.56
N VAL A 33 -42.45 -26.11 2.58
CA VAL A 33 -42.97 -24.84 3.11
C VAL A 33 -43.05 -24.90 4.63
N ALA A 34 -42.72 -23.78 5.28
CA ALA A 34 -42.86 -23.66 6.73
C ALA A 34 -44.32 -23.91 7.17
N PRO A 35 -44.56 -24.73 8.21
CA PRO A 35 -45.90 -24.89 8.78
C PRO A 35 -46.50 -23.53 9.16
N THR A 36 -47.81 -23.35 8.95
CA THR A 36 -48.52 -22.08 9.20
C THR A 36 -48.30 -21.53 10.62
N ALA A 37 -48.08 -22.41 11.60
CA ALA A 37 -47.77 -22.04 12.98
C ALA A 37 -46.35 -21.43 13.19
N GLN A 38 -45.39 -21.77 12.34
CA GLN A 38 -43.99 -21.31 12.44
C GLN A 38 -43.70 -20.09 11.55
N ALA A 39 -44.55 -19.83 10.54
CA ALA A 39 -44.37 -18.74 9.59
C ALA A 39 -44.19 -17.34 10.24
N PRO A 40 -44.99 -16.92 11.25
CA PRO A 40 -44.81 -15.60 11.87
C PRO A 40 -43.46 -15.45 12.59
N THR A 41 -42.99 -16.52 13.23
CA THR A 41 -41.69 -16.55 13.92
C THR A 41 -40.55 -16.42 12.93
N ILE A 42 -40.63 -17.14 11.80
CA ILE A 42 -39.64 -17.04 10.71
C ILE A 42 -39.65 -15.64 10.10
N HIS A 43 -40.81 -15.05 9.81
CA HIS A 43 -40.91 -13.68 9.29
C HIS A 43 -40.27 -12.66 10.23
N ARG A 44 -40.55 -12.75 11.54
CA ARG A 44 -39.94 -11.85 12.53
C ARG A 44 -38.43 -12.01 12.61
N MET A 45 -37.93 -13.25 12.57
CA MET A 45 -36.49 -13.53 12.55
C MET A 45 -35.84 -12.93 11.30
N VAL A 46 -36.40 -13.16 10.11
CA VAL A 46 -35.90 -12.58 8.85
C VAL A 46 -35.88 -11.04 8.91
N ALA A 47 -36.95 -10.41 9.40
CA ALA A 47 -37.01 -8.96 9.55
C ALA A 47 -35.94 -8.41 10.52
N ASN A 48 -35.68 -9.12 11.62
CA ASN A 48 -34.64 -8.75 12.57
C ASN A 48 -33.24 -8.91 11.95
N THR A 49 -32.97 -10.05 11.30
CA THR A 49 -31.70 -10.29 10.61
C THR A 49 -31.45 -9.23 9.54
N GLN A 50 -32.47 -8.83 8.77
CA GLN A 50 -32.32 -7.79 7.76
C GLN A 50 -31.97 -6.42 8.37
N ARG A 51 -32.54 -6.10 9.54
CA ARG A 51 -32.21 -4.88 10.28
C ARG A 51 -30.77 -4.89 10.77
N ASP A 52 -30.32 -6.03 11.30
CA ASP A 52 -28.95 -6.19 11.77
C ASP A 52 -27.95 -6.10 10.62
N ILE A 53 -28.22 -6.73 9.47
CA ILE A 53 -27.41 -6.59 8.25
C ILE A 53 -27.30 -5.12 7.85
N SER A 54 -28.44 -4.42 7.75
CA SER A 54 -28.45 -3.00 7.34
C SER A 54 -27.65 -2.12 8.29
N ARG A 55 -27.68 -2.41 9.59
CA ARG A 55 -26.87 -1.72 10.60
C ARG A 55 -25.38 -1.98 10.38
N LEU A 56 -25.00 -3.22 10.09
CA LEU A 56 -23.60 -3.59 9.83
C LEU A 56 -23.08 -2.96 8.55
N ASP A 57 -23.86 -2.95 7.48
CA ASP A 57 -23.48 -2.32 6.21
C ASP A 57 -23.23 -0.82 6.37
N LEU A 58 -24.07 -0.12 7.15
CA LEU A 58 -23.85 1.30 7.46
C LEU A 58 -22.52 1.53 8.17
N GLU A 59 -22.21 0.69 9.16
CA GLU A 59 -20.98 0.81 9.93
C GLU A 59 -19.74 0.47 9.08
N ILE A 60 -19.83 -0.56 8.23
CA ILE A 60 -18.78 -0.91 7.26
C ILE A 60 -18.49 0.27 6.34
N ASN A 61 -19.53 0.90 5.77
CA ASN A 61 -19.37 2.02 4.86
C ASN A 61 -18.72 3.22 5.55
N ARG A 62 -19.18 3.57 6.75
CA ARG A 62 -18.59 4.65 7.55
C ARG A 62 -17.10 4.43 7.85
N LEU A 63 -16.73 3.21 8.24
CA LEU A 63 -15.34 2.87 8.53
C LEU A 63 -14.48 2.89 7.27
N HIS A 64 -15.03 2.46 6.13
CA HIS A 64 -14.36 2.54 4.83
C HIS A 64 -14.04 4.00 4.48
N GLU A 65 -15.03 4.89 4.57
CA GLU A 65 -14.85 6.33 4.30
C GLU A 65 -13.77 6.93 5.21
N THR A 66 -13.82 6.65 6.51
CA THR A 66 -12.82 7.12 7.47
C THR A 66 -11.42 6.61 7.13
N ALA A 67 -11.28 5.32 6.82
CA ALA A 67 -10.00 4.73 6.44
C ALA A 67 -9.47 5.31 5.13
N HIS A 68 -10.36 5.61 4.18
CA HIS A 68 -10.02 6.23 2.92
C HIS A 68 -9.45 7.65 3.13
N GLU A 69 -10.11 8.49 3.94
CA GLU A 69 -9.61 9.84 4.26
C GLU A 69 -8.23 9.81 4.94
N LEU A 70 -8.02 8.90 5.89
CA LEU A 70 -6.74 8.74 6.57
C LEU A 70 -5.63 8.32 5.59
N ARG A 71 -5.92 7.40 4.67
CA ARG A 71 -4.96 7.01 3.62
C ARG A 71 -4.62 8.18 2.71
N GLN A 72 -5.60 8.96 2.28
CA GLN A 72 -5.36 10.15 1.45
C GLN A 72 -4.44 11.15 2.16
N LYS A 73 -4.71 11.45 3.44
CA LYS A 73 -3.86 12.35 4.24
C LYS A 73 -2.44 11.81 4.40
N ARG A 74 -2.29 10.51 4.69
CA ARG A 74 -0.99 9.86 4.77
C ARG A 74 -0.22 9.97 3.46
N ASP A 75 -0.86 9.69 2.33
CA ASP A 75 -0.21 9.69 1.01
C ASP A 75 0.23 11.10 0.60
N ALA A 76 -0.58 12.12 0.93
CA ALA A 76 -0.20 13.51 0.77
C ALA A 76 1.02 13.90 1.61
N LEU A 77 1.04 13.53 2.90
CA LEU A 77 2.17 13.78 3.80
C LEU A 77 3.43 13.03 3.36
N GLN A 78 3.29 11.81 2.88
CA GLN A 78 4.41 11.03 2.36
C GLN A 78 5.01 11.70 1.12
N THR A 79 4.17 12.18 0.21
CA THR A 79 4.61 12.94 -0.97
C THR A 79 5.36 14.21 -0.57
N PHE A 80 4.78 15.00 0.36
CA PHE A 80 5.41 16.20 0.91
C PHE A 80 6.79 15.89 1.50
N ASN A 81 6.87 14.84 2.34
CA ASN A 81 8.12 14.44 2.98
C ASN A 81 9.18 14.00 1.96
N THR A 82 8.82 13.17 0.98
CA THR A 82 9.75 12.73 -0.07
C THR A 82 10.32 13.91 -0.87
N MET A 83 9.48 14.89 -1.22
CA MET A 83 9.94 16.10 -1.92
C MET A 83 10.96 16.88 -1.09
N HIS A 84 10.70 17.06 0.21
CA HIS A 84 11.60 17.82 1.08
C HIS A 84 12.88 17.06 1.41
N MET A 85 12.80 15.74 1.59
CA MET A 85 14.00 14.90 1.75
C MET A 85 14.90 14.95 0.52
N ALA A 86 14.34 15.04 -0.69
CA ALA A 86 15.12 15.25 -1.90
C ALA A 86 15.85 16.61 -1.87
N LEU A 87 15.21 17.68 -1.38
CA LEU A 87 15.84 18.99 -1.27
C LEU A 87 17.07 18.98 -0.35
N ILE A 88 17.02 18.27 0.77
CA ILE A 88 18.12 18.22 1.74
C ILE A 88 19.09 17.04 1.53
N SER A 89 18.85 16.21 0.53
CA SER A 89 19.68 15.03 0.32
C SER A 89 21.13 15.44 -0.01
N PRO A 90 22.13 14.87 0.68
CA PRO A 90 23.55 15.26 0.52
C PRO A 90 24.02 15.20 -0.93
N VAL A 91 23.47 14.28 -1.71
CA VAL A 91 23.83 14.09 -3.12
C VAL A 91 23.56 15.33 -3.99
N HIS A 92 22.58 16.15 -3.61
CA HIS A 92 22.28 17.42 -4.31
C HIS A 92 23.18 18.57 -3.83
N HIS A 93 23.96 18.37 -2.77
CA HIS A 93 24.86 19.38 -2.21
C HIS A 93 26.35 19.02 -2.39
N MET A 94 26.66 17.78 -2.77
CA MET A 94 28.04 17.35 -3.04
C MET A 94 28.64 18.11 -4.21
N PRO A 95 29.84 18.72 -4.04
CA PRO A 95 30.57 19.31 -5.16
C PRO A 95 30.75 18.29 -6.29
N PRO A 96 30.72 18.73 -7.57
CA PRO A 96 30.88 17.84 -8.71
C PRO A 96 32.19 17.04 -8.65
N GLU A 97 33.24 17.58 -8.03
CA GLU A 97 34.53 16.92 -7.84
C GLU A 97 34.41 15.69 -6.93
N ILE A 98 33.73 15.84 -5.78
CA ILE A 98 33.49 14.72 -4.85
C ILE A 98 32.63 13.66 -5.51
N LEU A 99 31.59 14.08 -6.22
CA LEU A 99 30.70 13.16 -6.94
C LEU A 99 31.46 12.42 -8.06
N SER A 100 32.37 13.10 -8.77
CA SER A 100 33.22 12.49 -9.79
C SER A 100 34.20 11.47 -9.21
N GLU A 101 34.79 11.74 -8.03
CA GLU A 101 35.67 10.80 -7.36
C GLU A 101 34.91 9.54 -6.93
N ILE A 102 33.71 9.70 -6.34
CA ILE A 102 32.83 8.57 -6.01
C ILE A 102 32.55 7.73 -7.27
N PHE A 103 32.20 8.40 -8.39
CA PHE A 103 31.92 7.70 -9.64
C PHE A 103 33.13 6.89 -10.13
N ILE A 104 34.33 7.45 -10.04
CA ILE A 104 35.57 6.79 -10.43
C ILE A 104 35.79 5.52 -9.60
N GLN A 105 35.64 5.62 -8.27
CA GLN A 105 35.80 4.48 -7.36
C GLN A 105 34.72 3.39 -7.55
N CYS A 106 33.55 3.74 -8.06
CA CYS A 106 32.46 2.78 -8.30
C CYS A 106 32.64 1.95 -9.58
N GLN A 107 33.57 2.28 -10.47
CA GLN A 107 33.78 1.56 -11.74
C GLN A 107 34.25 0.10 -11.54
N ASP A 108 34.94 -0.20 -10.44
CA ASP A 108 35.68 -1.46 -10.25
C ASP A 108 34.92 -2.57 -9.48
N THR A 109 33.61 -2.42 -9.23
CA THR A 109 32.91 -3.30 -8.27
C THR A 109 32.36 -4.62 -8.81
N ALA A 110 32.54 -4.94 -10.10
CA ALA A 110 32.15 -6.24 -10.63
C ALA A 110 33.30 -6.88 -11.42
N PRO A 111 33.74 -8.11 -11.08
CA PRO A 111 34.73 -8.81 -11.88
C PRO A 111 34.23 -8.95 -13.32
N PHE A 112 35.09 -8.60 -14.27
CA PHE A 112 34.87 -8.85 -15.69
C PHE A 112 34.70 -10.37 -15.88
N ILE A 113 33.47 -10.82 -16.05
CA ILE A 113 33.16 -12.19 -16.47
C ILE A 113 32.97 -12.13 -17.99
N PRO A 114 33.96 -12.56 -18.80
CA PRO A 114 33.84 -12.63 -20.24
C PRO A 114 32.99 -13.84 -20.61
N THR A 115 31.69 -13.71 -20.46
CA THR A 115 30.72 -14.60 -21.11
C THR A 115 29.80 -13.70 -21.92
N ASP A 116 29.93 -13.83 -23.24
CA ASP A 116 28.98 -13.36 -24.26
C ASP A 116 29.01 -11.87 -24.62
N TRP A 117 30.21 -11.25 -24.68
CA TRP A 117 30.35 -9.89 -25.20
C TRP A 117 30.52 -9.88 -26.73
N ASP A 118 29.55 -9.30 -27.44
CA ASP A 118 29.51 -9.17 -28.91
C ASP A 118 30.13 -7.86 -29.44
N GLY A 119 30.76 -7.05 -28.57
CA GLY A 119 31.40 -5.79 -28.97
C GLY A 119 30.53 -4.53 -28.79
N GLY A 120 29.28 -4.62 -28.33
CA GLY A 120 28.36 -3.47 -28.26
C GLY A 120 28.22 -2.81 -26.88
N VAL A 121 28.44 -1.49 -26.75
CA VAL A 121 28.40 -0.65 -25.52
C VAL A 121 27.49 -1.13 -24.35
N ARG A 122 28.09 -1.30 -23.15
CA ARG A 122 27.39 -1.70 -21.90
C ARG A 122 26.64 -0.53 -21.27
N LEU A 123 25.35 -0.43 -21.54
CA LEU A 123 24.48 0.60 -20.93
C LEU A 123 24.10 0.30 -19.46
N ASP A 124 24.51 -0.85 -18.93
CA ASP A 124 24.30 -1.31 -17.55
C ASP A 124 25.49 -1.02 -16.62
N LYS A 125 26.56 -0.40 -17.13
CA LYS A 125 27.77 -0.06 -16.37
C LYS A 125 28.00 1.45 -16.32
N ALA A 126 28.80 1.91 -15.35
CA ALA A 126 29.35 3.26 -15.39
C ALA A 126 30.18 3.42 -16.69
N PRO A 127 30.19 4.61 -17.31
CA PRO A 127 29.54 5.87 -16.89
C PRO A 127 28.05 5.96 -17.19
N PHE A 128 27.51 5.09 -18.07
CA PHE A 128 26.14 5.19 -18.57
C PHE A 128 25.05 4.94 -17.51
N LEU A 129 25.29 4.00 -16.59
CA LEU A 129 24.37 3.71 -15.48
C LEU A 129 24.19 4.94 -14.57
N LEU A 130 25.29 5.62 -14.25
CA LEU A 130 25.28 6.82 -13.40
C LEU A 130 24.48 7.96 -14.05
N GLY A 131 24.58 8.07 -15.38
CA GLY A 131 23.80 9.02 -16.18
C GLY A 131 22.30 8.75 -16.21
N LYS A 132 21.79 7.62 -15.72
CA LYS A 132 20.34 7.33 -15.64
C LYS A 132 19.69 7.83 -14.35
N ILE A 133 20.48 8.23 -13.35
CA ILE A 133 19.98 8.57 -12.01
C ILE A 133 19.30 9.94 -11.98
N CYS A 134 20.01 11.00 -12.40
CA CYS A 134 19.44 12.34 -12.55
C CYS A 134 20.26 13.20 -13.54
N SER A 135 19.74 14.37 -13.91
CA SER A 135 20.40 15.31 -14.84
C SER A 135 21.77 15.77 -14.34
N ARG A 136 21.92 16.04 -13.04
CA ARG A 136 23.20 16.44 -12.42
C ARG A 136 24.23 15.32 -12.50
N TRP A 137 23.85 14.09 -12.18
CA TRP A 137 24.75 12.93 -12.25
C TRP A 137 25.19 12.67 -13.68
N ARG A 138 24.29 12.82 -14.65
CA ARG A 138 24.63 12.75 -16.08
C ARG A 138 25.62 13.84 -16.48
N TYR A 139 25.39 15.08 -16.07
CA TYR A 139 26.31 16.19 -16.32
C TYR A 139 27.70 15.93 -15.76
N VAL A 140 27.79 15.51 -14.48
CA VAL A 140 29.08 15.20 -13.84
C VAL A 140 29.76 14.00 -14.52
N SER A 141 29.02 12.95 -14.86
CA SER A 141 29.55 11.77 -15.55
C SER A 141 30.12 12.11 -16.94
N LEU A 142 29.42 12.94 -17.72
CA LEU A 142 29.90 13.42 -19.03
C LEU A 142 31.07 14.40 -18.89
N SER A 143 31.14 15.15 -17.78
CA SER A 143 32.20 16.14 -17.53
C SER A 143 33.43 15.55 -16.84
N THR A 144 33.47 14.24 -16.61
CA THR A 144 34.59 13.55 -15.94
C THR A 144 35.29 12.61 -16.94
N PRO A 145 36.35 13.05 -17.63
CA PRO A 145 37.04 12.25 -18.64
C PRO A 145 37.57 10.91 -18.13
N LYS A 146 37.91 10.80 -16.83
CA LYS A 146 38.42 9.56 -16.21
C LYS A 146 37.39 8.41 -16.13
N LEU A 147 36.13 8.66 -16.47
CA LEU A 147 35.08 7.63 -16.51
C LEU A 147 34.91 6.99 -17.90
N TRP A 148 35.64 7.46 -18.91
CA TRP A 148 35.53 7.06 -20.32
C TRP A 148 36.86 6.50 -20.82
#